data_AF-A0A2D6Q2R1-F1
#
_entry.id   AF-A0A2D6Q2R1-F1
#
_cell.length_a   1.000
_cell.length_b   1.000
_cell.length_c   1.000
_cell.angle_alpha   90.00
_cell.angle_beta   90.00
_cell.angle_gamma   90.00
#
_symmetry.space_group_name_H-M   'P 1'
#
loop_
_entity.id
_entity.type
_entity.pdbx_description
1 polymer ?
#
loop_
_entity_poly.entity_id
_entity_poly.type
_entity_poly.pdbx_seq_one_letter_code
_entity_poly.pdbx_strand_id
1 'polypeptide(L)'
;FEYIFWRIRGVNSFWPSAGIISGLIIFLLADPAAPIELAIGATFLAVVGKQFIRLANAHIFNPAAFGLLAAGFLGLPITWWGVSWGYLPLALTILGAGYVSLFAIRQYKIVFSFLVVALVGSSLYIGHIIPAINQMLVGAFWFFALVMLPEPMTAAKLSKIRIFYGSLIALLPFTLSQLHFFPEPLLASLLVGNLAARIGDTKLNWGKE
;
A
#
# COMPACT_ATOMS: atom_id res chain seq x y z
N PHE A 1 0.61 12.19 16.94
CA PHE A 1 -0.45 12.82 16.10
C PHE A 1 -1.83 12.19 16.28
N GLU A 2 -1.98 10.87 16.20
CA GLU A 2 -3.31 10.22 16.18
C GLU A 2 -4.19 10.54 17.40
N TYR A 3 -3.64 10.47 18.61
CA TYR A 3 -4.35 10.82 19.84
C TYR A 3 -4.87 12.26 19.85
N ILE A 4 -4.07 13.21 19.34
CA ILE A 4 -4.45 14.62 19.25
C ILE A 4 -5.64 14.77 18.31
N PHE A 5 -5.63 14.12 17.15
CA PHE A 5 -6.74 14.21 16.20
C PHE A 5 -8.01 13.49 16.66
N TRP A 6 -7.91 12.43 17.46
CA TRP A 6 -9.10 11.86 18.11
C TRP A 6 -9.77 12.86 19.06
N ARG A 7 -8.97 13.57 19.88
CA ARG A 7 -9.50 14.64 20.73
C ARG A 7 -10.15 15.75 19.92
N ILE A 8 -9.50 16.22 18.85
CA ILE A 8 -10.07 17.27 17.95
C ILE A 8 -11.40 16.81 17.34
N ARG A 9 -11.54 15.52 17.03
CA ARG A 9 -12.76 14.97 16.42
C ARG A 9 -13.83 14.53 17.42
N GLY A 10 -13.58 14.65 18.73
CA GLY A 10 -14.49 14.16 19.77
C GLY A 10 -14.72 12.64 19.72
N VAL A 11 -13.76 11.87 19.19
CA VAL A 11 -13.86 10.40 19.12
C VAL A 11 -13.15 9.79 20.32
N ASN A 12 -13.75 8.73 20.88
CA ASN A 12 -13.11 7.97 21.96
C ASN A 12 -11.70 7.50 21.53
N SER A 13 -10.76 7.58 22.46
CA SER A 13 -9.41 7.09 22.22
C SER A 13 -9.38 5.58 22.34
N PHE A 14 -8.72 4.92 21.39
CA PHE A 14 -8.54 3.47 21.36
C PHE A 14 -7.05 3.13 21.38
N TRP A 15 -6.71 1.85 21.52
CA TRP A 15 -5.33 1.40 21.35
C TRP A 15 -4.86 1.68 19.90
N PRO A 16 -3.78 2.46 19.68
CA PRO A 16 -3.39 2.94 18.36
C PRO A 16 -2.59 1.90 17.56
N SER A 17 -2.98 0.62 17.58
CA SER A 17 -2.26 -0.46 16.89
C SER A 17 -2.05 -0.17 15.41
N ALA A 18 -3.09 0.34 14.73
CA ALA A 18 -3.01 0.70 13.31
C ALA A 18 -2.05 1.88 13.04
N GLY A 19 -1.96 2.83 13.98
CA GLY A 19 -1.01 3.94 13.90
C GLY A 19 0.43 3.48 14.06
N ILE A 20 0.69 2.58 15.02
CA ILE A 20 1.99 1.96 15.24
C ILE A 20 2.43 1.19 13.99
N ILE A 21 1.56 0.35 13.42
CA ILE A 21 1.84 -0.39 12.19
C ILE A 21 2.17 0.57 11.04
N SER A 22 1.39 1.65 10.87
CA SER A 22 1.67 2.66 9.84
C SER A 22 3.02 3.33 10.04
N GLY A 23 3.37 3.67 11.29
CA GLY A 23 4.67 4.24 11.64
C GLY A 23 5.84 3.28 11.36
N LEU A 24 5.67 1.99 11.66
CA LEU A 24 6.67 0.96 11.35
C LEU A 24 6.84 0.78 9.83
N ILE A 25 5.75 0.79 9.05
CA ILE A 25 5.83 0.75 7.59
C ILE A 25 6.59 1.98 7.07
N ILE A 26 6.27 3.18 7.57
CA ILE A 26 6.98 4.41 7.18
C ILE A 26 8.47 4.29 7.51
N PHE A 27 8.82 3.81 8.70
CA PHE A 27 10.21 3.59 9.08
C PHE A 27 10.95 2.61 8.15
N LEU A 28 10.31 1.51 7.76
CA LEU A 28 10.92 0.49 6.88
C LEU A 28 11.09 0.98 5.42
N LEU A 29 10.31 1.98 5.00
CA LEU A 29 10.24 2.43 3.61
C LEU A 29 10.94 3.76 3.35
N ALA A 30 10.92 4.68 4.30
CA ALA A 30 11.61 5.96 4.19
C ALA A 30 13.14 5.77 4.26
N ASP A 31 13.88 6.55 3.48
CA ASP A 31 15.34 6.52 3.50
C ASP A 31 15.88 6.92 4.89
N PRO A 32 16.67 6.06 5.56
CA PRO A 32 17.24 6.37 6.87
C PRO A 32 18.28 7.50 6.83
N ALA A 33 18.81 7.84 5.65
CA ALA A 33 19.72 8.96 5.47
C ALA A 33 19.00 10.30 5.22
N ALA A 34 17.68 10.30 5.03
CA ALA A 34 16.91 11.52 4.83
C ALA A 34 16.78 12.33 6.14
N PRO A 35 16.61 13.66 6.05
CA PRO A 35 16.28 14.50 7.20
C PRO A 35 15.07 13.94 7.96
N ILE A 36 15.21 13.81 9.29
CA ILE A 36 14.19 13.18 10.14
C ILE A 36 12.85 13.90 10.09
N GLU A 37 12.85 15.21 9.80
CA GLU A 37 11.68 16.05 9.66
C GLU A 37 10.77 15.55 8.53
N LEU A 38 11.32 15.01 7.45
CA LEU A 38 10.55 14.45 6.35
C LEU A 38 9.86 13.13 6.76
N ALA A 39 10.55 12.29 7.54
CA ALA A 39 9.95 11.06 8.08
C ALA A 39 8.85 11.39 9.10
N ILE A 40 9.07 12.37 9.99
CA ILE A 40 8.04 12.90 10.89
C ILE A 40 6.86 13.45 10.08
N GLY A 41 7.14 14.21 9.02
CA GLY A 41 6.16 14.72 8.06
C GLY A 41 5.32 13.60 7.42
N ALA A 42 5.95 12.51 6.99
CA ALA A 42 5.25 11.33 6.46
C ALA A 42 4.30 10.73 7.50
N THR A 43 4.72 10.58 8.76
CA THR A 43 3.84 10.08 9.83
C THR A 43 2.69 11.03 10.14
N PHE A 44 2.93 12.34 10.11
CA PHE A 44 1.89 13.35 10.27
C PHE A 44 0.85 13.25 9.15
N LEU A 45 1.31 13.26 7.89
CA LEU A 45 0.46 13.17 6.70
C LEU A 45 -0.32 11.86 6.63
N ALA A 46 0.28 10.74 7.04
CA ALA A 46 -0.41 9.46 7.17
C ALA A 46 -1.61 9.55 8.13
N VAL A 47 -1.39 10.16 9.31
CA VAL A 47 -2.45 10.33 10.30
C VAL A 47 -3.50 11.32 9.82
N VAL A 48 -3.12 12.44 9.18
CA VAL A 48 -4.06 13.39 8.56
C VAL A 48 -4.93 12.67 7.52
N GLY A 49 -4.33 11.94 6.59
CA GLY A 49 -5.04 11.21 5.54
C GLY A 49 -6.03 10.21 6.12
N LYS A 50 -5.61 9.40 7.10
CA LYS A 50 -6.46 8.45 7.80
C LYS A 50 -7.66 9.11 8.50
N GLN A 51 -7.45 10.26 9.13
CA GLN A 51 -8.48 10.89 9.96
C GLN A 51 -9.46 11.73 9.13
N PHE A 52 -9.00 12.42 8.09
CA PHE A 52 -9.79 13.43 7.40
C PHE A 52 -10.18 13.04 5.97
N ILE A 53 -9.42 12.17 5.28
CA ILE A 53 -9.74 11.73 3.92
C ILE A 53 -10.57 10.45 3.98
N ARG A 54 -11.90 10.62 4.02
CA ARG A 54 -12.87 9.55 4.22
C ARG A 54 -14.00 9.62 3.19
N LEU A 55 -14.49 8.46 2.80
CA LEU A 55 -15.72 8.32 2.00
C LEU A 55 -16.62 7.29 2.68
N ALA A 56 -17.91 7.59 2.82
CA ALA A 56 -18.90 6.72 3.49
C ALA A 56 -18.40 6.16 4.84
N ASN A 57 -17.93 7.04 5.73
CA ASN A 57 -17.44 6.72 7.08
C ASN A 57 -16.21 5.79 7.18
N ALA A 58 -15.46 5.54 6.11
CA ALA A 58 -14.16 4.85 6.20
C ALA A 58 -13.06 5.66 5.50
N HIS A 59 -11.81 5.52 5.98
CA HIS A 59 -10.67 6.11 5.30
C HIS A 59 -10.45 5.43 3.95
N ILE A 60 -10.00 6.21 2.98
CA ILE A 60 -9.86 5.75 1.60
C ILE A 60 -8.49 5.09 1.43
N PHE A 61 -7.44 5.82 1.81
CA PHE A 61 -6.07 5.48 1.47
C PHE A 61 -5.36 4.69 2.57
N ASN A 62 -4.44 3.81 2.18
CA ASN A 62 -3.48 3.18 3.09
C ASN A 62 -2.69 4.32 3.75
N PRO A 63 -2.76 4.49 5.08
CA PRO A 63 -2.19 5.65 5.75
C PRO A 63 -0.68 5.79 5.51
N ALA A 64 0.07 4.69 5.60
CA ALA A 64 1.51 4.70 5.39
C ALA A 64 1.87 5.06 3.95
N ALA A 65 1.20 4.46 2.96
CA ALA A 65 1.40 4.77 1.55
C ALA A 65 1.11 6.24 1.24
N PHE A 66 0.00 6.78 1.79
CA PHE A 66 -0.35 8.18 1.62
C PHE A 66 0.69 9.11 2.23
N GLY A 67 1.10 8.84 3.47
CA GLY A 67 2.11 9.65 4.16
C GLY A 67 3.46 9.64 3.45
N LEU A 68 3.94 8.45 3.05
CA LEU A 68 5.20 8.30 2.32
C LEU A 68 5.15 9.02 0.98
N LEU A 69 4.13 8.79 0.15
CA LEU A 69 4.06 9.40 -1.17
C LEU A 69 3.94 10.93 -1.08
N ALA A 70 3.13 11.45 -0.14
CA ALA A 70 2.99 12.88 0.08
C ALA A 70 4.29 13.53 0.56
N ALA A 71 5.01 12.90 1.49
CA ALA A 71 6.35 13.36 1.90
C ALA A 71 7.39 13.18 0.78
N GLY A 72 7.23 12.19 -0.11
CA GLY A 72 8.08 11.98 -1.27
C GLY A 72 8.03 13.14 -2.25
N PHE A 73 6.85 13.74 -2.46
CA PHE A 73 6.72 14.99 -3.22
C PHE A 73 7.42 16.18 -2.54
N LEU A 74 7.67 16.11 -1.24
CA LEU A 74 8.44 17.09 -0.48
C LEU A 74 9.94 16.74 -0.40
N GLY A 75 10.37 15.69 -1.11
CA GLY A 75 11.77 15.29 -1.21
C GLY A 75 12.18 14.11 -0.32
N LEU A 76 11.25 13.39 0.33
CA LEU A 76 11.57 12.15 1.06
C LEU A 76 11.88 11.00 0.09
N PRO A 77 13.11 10.47 0.02
CA PRO A 77 13.38 9.28 -0.77
C PRO A 77 12.73 8.05 -0.11
N ILE A 78 12.13 7.18 -0.93
CA ILE A 78 11.44 5.96 -0.49
C ILE A 78 12.26 4.77 -1.01
N THR A 79 13.10 4.22 -0.13
CA THR A 79 14.13 3.23 -0.50
C THR A 79 13.77 1.79 -0.16
N TRP A 80 12.72 1.58 0.64
CA TRP A 80 12.33 0.23 1.08
C TRP A 80 13.47 -0.51 1.81
N TRP A 81 14.35 0.24 2.48
CA TRP A 81 15.61 -0.28 3.03
C TRP A 81 15.39 -1.45 3.98
N GLY A 82 14.38 -1.36 4.86
CA GLY A 82 14.15 -2.33 5.93
C GLY A 82 13.70 -3.70 5.43
N VAL A 83 13.27 -3.78 4.16
CA VAL A 83 12.76 -5.00 3.54
C VAL A 83 13.61 -5.47 2.36
N SER A 84 14.61 -4.70 1.94
CA SER A 84 15.34 -4.95 0.68
C SER A 84 16.80 -5.37 0.85
N TRP A 85 17.29 -5.57 2.09
CA TRP A 85 18.71 -5.85 2.36
C TRP A 85 19.14 -7.33 2.22
N GLY A 86 18.23 -8.24 1.83
CA GLY A 86 18.59 -9.64 1.56
C GLY A 86 17.42 -10.63 1.64
N TYR A 87 17.75 -11.92 1.75
CA TYR A 87 16.77 -13.01 1.78
C TYR A 87 16.02 -13.17 3.10
N LEU A 88 16.59 -12.71 4.23
CA LEU A 88 15.93 -12.85 5.52
C LEU A 88 14.63 -12.03 5.62
N PRO A 89 14.61 -10.72 5.30
CA PRO A 89 13.35 -9.95 5.27
C PRO A 89 12.34 -10.49 4.27
N LEU A 90 12.83 -10.96 3.11
CA LEU A 90 12.01 -11.60 2.10
C LEU A 90 11.31 -12.85 2.67
N ALA A 91 12.06 -13.75 3.31
CA ALA A 91 11.51 -14.95 3.92
C ALA A 91 10.52 -14.63 5.05
N LEU A 92 10.85 -13.67 5.92
CA LEU A 92 9.94 -13.21 6.98
C LEU A 92 8.64 -12.64 6.42
N THR A 93 8.73 -11.88 5.33
CA THR A 93 7.55 -11.31 4.65
C THR A 93 6.70 -12.41 4.03
N ILE A 94 7.31 -13.33 3.28
CA ILE A 94 6.59 -14.42 2.61
C ILE A 94 5.93 -15.35 3.64
N LEU A 95 6.65 -15.77 4.68
CA LEU A 95 6.13 -16.70 5.67
C LEU A 95 5.13 -16.02 6.62
N GLY A 96 5.50 -14.86 7.17
CA GLY A 96 4.67 -14.14 8.14
C GLY A 96 3.50 -13.41 7.49
N ALA A 97 3.79 -12.42 6.65
CA ALA A 97 2.75 -11.63 5.99
C ALA A 97 1.97 -12.46 4.97
N GLY A 98 2.60 -13.41 4.29
CA GLY A 98 1.90 -14.33 3.39
C GLY A 98 0.88 -15.20 4.13
N TYR A 99 1.24 -15.76 5.29
CA TYR A 99 0.28 -16.51 6.11
C TYR A 99 -0.92 -15.65 6.52
N VAL A 100 -0.65 -14.46 7.06
CA VAL A 100 -1.69 -13.54 7.53
C VAL A 100 -2.60 -13.11 6.37
N SER A 101 -2.04 -12.62 5.27
CA SER A 101 -2.82 -12.03 4.19
C SER A 101 -3.57 -13.06 3.36
N LEU A 102 -2.95 -14.21 3.06
CA LEU A 102 -3.58 -15.23 2.22
C LEU A 102 -4.57 -16.10 3.00
N PHE A 103 -4.23 -16.47 4.25
CA PHE A 103 -5.00 -17.45 5.00
C PHE A 103 -5.83 -16.84 6.13
N ALA A 104 -5.23 -16.00 6.98
CA ALA A 104 -5.95 -15.43 8.12
C ALA A 104 -7.01 -14.41 7.67
N ILE A 105 -6.65 -13.53 6.73
CA ILE A 105 -7.54 -12.45 6.23
C ILE A 105 -8.19 -12.80 4.89
N ARG A 106 -7.77 -13.91 4.24
CA ARG A 106 -8.37 -14.44 3.01
C ARG A 106 -8.39 -13.43 1.84
N GLN A 107 -7.29 -12.70 1.66
CA GLN A 107 -7.11 -11.72 0.58
C GLN A 107 -6.49 -12.31 -0.68
N TYR A 108 -6.48 -13.64 -0.81
CA TYR A 108 -5.85 -14.36 -1.91
C TYR A 108 -6.29 -13.88 -3.30
N LYS A 109 -7.56 -13.47 -3.51
CA LYS A 109 -8.02 -12.95 -4.81
C LYS A 109 -7.29 -11.68 -5.24
N ILE A 110 -6.98 -10.78 -4.30
CA ILE A 110 -6.25 -9.54 -4.57
C ILE A 110 -4.78 -9.87 -4.87
N VAL A 111 -4.16 -10.67 -3.99
CA VAL A 111 -2.74 -10.99 -4.10
C VAL A 111 -2.45 -11.78 -5.38
N PHE A 112 -3.21 -12.84 -5.67
CA PHE A 112 -2.97 -13.65 -6.87
C PHE A 112 -3.22 -12.89 -8.18
N SER A 113 -4.28 -12.06 -8.24
CA SER A 113 -4.52 -11.25 -9.43
C SER A 113 -3.41 -10.23 -9.67
N PHE A 114 -2.89 -9.61 -8.60
CA PHE A 114 -1.71 -8.75 -8.69
C PHE A 114 -0.48 -9.51 -9.17
N LEU A 115 -0.15 -10.66 -8.57
CA LEU A 115 1.04 -11.44 -8.93
C LEU A 115 1.03 -11.92 -10.38
N VAL A 116 -0.11 -12.41 -10.87
CA VAL A 116 -0.24 -12.86 -12.26
C VAL A 116 -0.06 -11.70 -13.23
N VAL A 117 -0.74 -10.58 -12.99
CA VAL A 117 -0.68 -9.42 -13.88
C VAL A 117 0.68 -8.74 -13.81
N ALA A 118 1.32 -8.69 -12.63
CA ALA A 118 2.68 -8.17 -12.49
C ALA A 118 3.68 -9.03 -13.27
N LEU A 119 3.63 -10.36 -13.14
CA LEU A 119 4.53 -11.25 -13.86
C LEU A 119 4.35 -11.16 -15.38
N VAL A 120 3.10 -11.24 -15.86
CA VAL A 120 2.78 -11.14 -17.29
C VAL A 120 3.14 -9.75 -17.82
N GLY A 121 2.74 -8.69 -17.11
CA GLY A 121 3.03 -7.31 -17.47
C GLY A 121 4.53 -7.04 -17.55
N SER A 122 5.30 -7.44 -16.54
CA SER A 122 6.76 -7.28 -16.54
C SER A 122 7.42 -8.12 -17.63
N SER A 123 6.93 -9.34 -17.89
CA SER A 123 7.47 -10.19 -18.97
C SER A 123 7.24 -9.57 -20.34
N LEU A 124 6.06 -8.99 -20.58
CA LEU A 124 5.74 -8.29 -21.82
C LEU A 124 6.52 -6.99 -21.97
N TYR A 125 6.67 -6.23 -20.88
CA TYR A 125 7.37 -4.95 -20.88
C TYR A 125 8.89 -5.12 -21.10
N ILE A 126 9.50 -6.13 -20.48
CA ILE A 126 10.94 -6.43 -20.63
C ILE A 126 11.23 -7.26 -21.88
N GLY A 127 10.25 -8.02 -22.37
CA GLY A 127 10.39 -8.98 -23.46
C GLY A 127 10.92 -10.36 -23.04
N HIS A 128 11.20 -10.59 -21.76
CA HIS A 128 11.73 -11.85 -21.23
C HIS A 128 11.18 -12.18 -19.85
N ILE A 129 10.89 -13.47 -19.61
CA ILE A 129 10.31 -13.94 -18.35
C ILE A 129 11.32 -14.02 -17.20
N ILE A 130 12.58 -14.39 -17.47
CA ILE A 130 13.59 -14.57 -16.42
C ILE A 130 13.90 -13.25 -15.70
N PRO A 131 14.15 -12.12 -16.40
CA PRO A 131 14.32 -10.84 -15.73
C PRO A 131 13.07 -10.37 -14.97
N ALA A 132 11.88 -10.67 -15.48
CA ALA A 132 10.61 -10.36 -14.79
C ALA A 132 10.51 -11.11 -13.46
N ILE A 133 10.88 -12.39 -13.42
CA ILE A 133 10.95 -13.17 -12.18
C ILE A 133 11.99 -12.57 -11.22
N ASN A 134 13.15 -12.14 -11.72
CA ASN A 134 14.19 -11.54 -10.88
C ASN A 134 13.71 -10.26 -10.17
N GLN A 135 12.88 -9.44 -10.82
CA GLN A 135 12.27 -8.26 -10.17
C GLN A 135 11.35 -8.64 -9.01
N MET A 136 10.69 -9.80 -9.09
CA MET A 136 9.86 -10.32 -8.01
C MET A 136 10.69 -10.88 -6.84
N LEU A 137 11.99 -11.11 -6.99
CA LEU A 137 12.84 -11.58 -5.88
C LEU A 137 13.27 -10.45 -4.93
N VAL A 138 12.92 -9.20 -5.24
CA VAL A 138 13.17 -8.04 -4.38
C VAL A 138 12.20 -8.04 -3.20
N GLY A 139 12.70 -7.83 -1.98
CA GLY A 139 11.86 -7.86 -0.78
C GLY A 139 10.77 -6.77 -0.76
N ALA A 140 11.03 -5.59 -1.33
CA ALA A 140 10.02 -4.55 -1.52
C ALA A 140 8.77 -5.04 -2.27
N PHE A 141 8.95 -5.85 -3.33
CA PHE A 141 7.85 -6.39 -4.12
C PHE A 141 6.90 -7.24 -3.27
N TRP A 142 7.46 -8.18 -2.48
CA TRP A 142 6.66 -9.05 -1.63
C TRP A 142 6.07 -8.32 -0.43
N PHE A 143 6.79 -7.35 0.13
CA PHE A 143 6.25 -6.54 1.22
C PHE A 143 5.04 -5.74 0.73
N PHE A 144 5.13 -5.12 -0.44
CA PHE A 144 3.98 -4.48 -1.06
C PHE A 144 2.84 -5.46 -1.31
N ALA A 145 3.10 -6.58 -1.98
CA ALA A 145 2.09 -7.54 -2.40
C ALA A 145 1.38 -8.25 -1.23
N LEU A 146 2.07 -8.43 -0.10
CA LEU A 146 1.56 -9.20 1.04
C LEU A 146 1.18 -8.33 2.25
N VAL A 147 1.71 -7.12 2.40
CA VAL A 147 1.42 -6.25 3.56
C VAL A 147 0.54 -5.08 3.17
N MET A 148 0.92 -4.31 2.15
CA MET A 148 0.27 -3.03 1.85
C MET A 148 -0.94 -3.19 0.92
N LEU A 149 -0.78 -3.98 -0.15
CA LEU A 149 -1.82 -4.21 -1.15
C LEU A 149 -3.11 -4.85 -0.57
N PRO A 150 -3.03 -5.94 0.23
CA PRO A 150 -4.23 -6.61 0.76
C PRO A 150 -4.75 -5.99 2.08
N GLU A 151 -4.31 -4.79 2.47
CA GLU A 151 -4.70 -4.16 3.73
C GLU A 151 -6.25 -4.05 3.84
N PRO A 152 -6.89 -4.75 4.80
CA PRO A 152 -8.35 -4.97 4.78
C PRO A 152 -9.19 -3.70 4.94
N MET A 153 -8.59 -2.66 5.53
CA MET A 153 -9.31 -1.41 5.79
C MET A 153 -9.51 -0.59 4.52
N THR A 154 -8.58 -0.69 3.56
CA THR A 154 -8.52 0.16 2.37
C THR A 154 -8.65 -0.60 1.06
N ALA A 155 -8.31 -1.88 1.06
CA ALA A 155 -8.47 -2.75 -0.10
C ALA A 155 -9.95 -3.01 -0.41
N ALA A 156 -10.21 -3.44 -1.65
CA ALA A 156 -11.53 -3.85 -2.12
C ALA A 156 -12.23 -4.86 -1.20
N LYS A 157 -13.40 -4.48 -0.67
CA LYS A 157 -14.16 -5.34 0.26
C LYS A 157 -15.02 -6.35 -0.48
N LEU A 158 -15.69 -5.93 -1.55
CA LEU A 158 -16.58 -6.78 -2.33
C LEU A 158 -15.82 -7.82 -3.15
N SER A 159 -16.19 -9.09 -3.01
CA SER A 159 -15.54 -10.22 -3.71
C SER A 159 -15.49 -10.04 -5.23
N LYS A 160 -16.50 -9.36 -5.81
CA LYS A 160 -16.63 -9.13 -7.26
C LYS A 160 -15.55 -8.20 -7.82
N ILE A 161 -15.04 -7.26 -7.03
CA ILE A 161 -14.09 -6.24 -7.52
C ILE A 161 -12.63 -6.51 -7.06
N ARG A 162 -12.39 -7.51 -6.20
CA ARG A 162 -11.05 -7.84 -5.68
C ARG A 162 -10.03 -8.18 -6.77
N ILE A 163 -10.45 -8.94 -7.78
CA ILE A 163 -9.59 -9.30 -8.92
C ILE A 163 -9.23 -8.05 -9.72
N PHE A 164 -10.24 -7.23 -10.05
CA PHE A 164 -10.03 -5.97 -10.75
C PHE A 164 -9.08 -5.03 -9.99
N TYR A 165 -9.25 -4.91 -8.67
CA TYR A 165 -8.38 -4.10 -7.82
C TYR A 165 -6.91 -4.55 -7.87
N GLY A 166 -6.63 -5.84 -7.69
CA GLY A 166 -5.25 -6.36 -7.75
C GLY A 166 -4.63 -6.20 -9.14
N SER A 167 -5.39 -6.49 -10.20
CA SER A 167 -4.94 -6.31 -11.58
C SER A 167 -4.68 -4.85 -11.95
N LEU A 168 -5.54 -3.92 -11.53
CA LEU A 168 -5.37 -2.49 -11.79
C LEU A 168 -4.07 -1.97 -11.16
N ILE A 169 -3.83 -2.31 -9.89
CA ILE A 169 -2.62 -1.87 -9.16
C ILE A 169 -1.35 -2.47 -9.76
N ALA A 170 -1.41 -3.68 -10.32
CA ALA A 170 -0.27 -4.28 -11.01
C ALA A 170 0.07 -3.60 -12.35
N LEU A 171 -0.93 -3.05 -13.06
CA LEU A 171 -0.72 -2.42 -14.38
C LEU A 171 -0.24 -0.97 -14.30
N LEU A 172 -0.72 -0.21 -13.31
CA LEU A 172 -0.44 1.21 -13.21
C LEU A 172 1.06 1.56 -13.17
N PRO A 173 1.95 0.83 -12.45
CA PRO A 173 3.37 1.16 -12.39
C PRO A 173 4.06 1.23 -13.75
N PHE A 174 3.65 0.42 -14.74
CA PHE A 174 4.22 0.45 -16.09
C PHE A 174 3.96 1.77 -16.82
N THR A 175 2.88 2.46 -16.47
CA THR A 175 2.53 3.77 -17.05
C THR A 175 3.03 4.92 -16.16
N LEU A 176 2.86 4.83 -14.84
CA LEU A 176 3.22 5.88 -13.91
C LEU A 176 4.73 6.10 -13.82
N SER A 177 5.54 5.04 -13.98
CA SER A 177 7.00 5.15 -14.00
C SER A 177 7.53 5.97 -15.17
N GLN A 178 6.85 5.94 -16.33
CA GLN A 178 7.23 6.70 -17.53
C GLN A 178 6.97 8.20 -17.39
N LEU A 179 6.07 8.58 -16.47
CA LEU A 179 5.74 10.00 -16.26
C LEU A 179 6.82 10.74 -15.47
N HIS A 180 7.72 10.01 -14.79
CA HIS A 180 8.77 10.57 -13.91
C HIS A 180 8.27 11.58 -12.86
N PHE A 181 6.95 11.64 -12.63
CA PHE A 181 6.30 12.59 -11.74
C PHE A 181 6.14 12.04 -10.32
N PHE A 182 5.82 10.75 -10.21
CA PHE A 182 5.58 10.11 -8.91
C PHE A 182 6.89 9.64 -8.29
N PRO A 183 7.18 10.01 -7.03
CA PRO A 183 8.41 9.58 -6.36
C PRO A 183 8.46 8.07 -6.14
N GLU A 184 7.30 7.43 -6.01
CA GLU A 184 7.17 5.98 -5.85
C GLU A 184 5.92 5.50 -6.62
N PRO A 185 6.08 4.96 -7.85
CA PRO A 185 4.96 4.57 -8.70
C PRO A 185 4.07 3.45 -8.12
N LEU A 186 4.61 2.57 -7.29
CA LEU A 186 3.87 1.43 -6.72
C LEU A 186 2.93 1.89 -5.60
N LEU A 187 3.38 2.81 -4.74
CA LEU A 187 2.55 3.49 -3.74
C LEU A 187 1.50 4.37 -4.43
N ALA A 188 1.87 5.12 -5.48
CA ALA A 188 0.90 5.89 -6.26
C ALA A 188 -0.20 5.00 -6.85
N SER A 189 0.19 3.85 -7.41
CA SER A 189 -0.75 2.84 -7.94
C SER A 189 -1.69 2.31 -6.86
N LEU A 190 -1.17 2.03 -5.67
CA LEU A 190 -1.98 1.61 -4.52
C LEU A 190 -3.01 2.68 -4.13
N LEU A 191 -2.62 3.95 -4.06
CA LEU A 191 -3.56 5.03 -3.71
C LEU A 191 -4.68 5.15 -4.75
N VAL A 192 -4.36 5.07 -6.04
CA VAL A 192 -5.36 5.07 -7.11
C VAL A 192 -6.29 3.86 -6.99
N GLY A 193 -5.73 2.67 -6.76
CA GLY A 193 -6.51 1.45 -6.54
C GLY A 193 -7.43 1.54 -5.32
N ASN A 194 -6.95 2.09 -4.20
CA ASN A 194 -7.74 2.29 -2.98
C ASN A 194 -8.94 3.20 -3.22
N LEU A 195 -8.75 4.30 -3.97
CA LEU A 195 -9.84 5.19 -4.36
C LEU A 195 -10.86 4.46 -5.24
N ALA A 196 -10.40 3.75 -6.27
CA ALA A 196 -11.26 2.98 -7.16
C ALA A 196 -12.07 1.91 -6.41
N ALA A 197 -11.43 1.17 -5.50
CA ALA A 197 -12.08 0.19 -4.64
C ALA A 197 -13.15 0.84 -3.75
N ARG A 198 -12.85 1.99 -3.14
CA ARG A 198 -13.80 2.70 -2.27
C ARG A 198 -15.03 3.19 -3.03
N ILE A 199 -14.84 3.73 -4.23
CA ILE A 199 -15.95 4.15 -5.11
C ILE A 199 -16.77 2.92 -5.54
N GLY A 200 -16.11 1.82 -5.92
CA GLY A 200 -16.78 0.57 -6.29
C GLY A 200 -17.62 -0.01 -5.15
N ASP A 201 -17.03 -0.12 -3.95
CA ASP A 201 -17.70 -0.66 -2.77
C ASP A 201 -18.92 0.16 -2.34
N THR A 202 -18.85 1.50 -2.45
CA THR A 202 -19.98 2.38 -2.11
C THR A 202 -21.13 2.24 -3.12
N LYS A 203 -20.86 2.31 -4.43
CA LYS A 203 -21.90 2.21 -5.47
C LYS A 203 -22.63 0.85 -5.47
N LEU A 204 -21.90 -0.24 -5.26
CA LEU A 204 -22.47 -1.59 -5.29
C LEU A 204 -23.27 -1.94 -4.03
N ASN A 205 -23.03 -1.25 -2.90
CA ASN A 205 -23.83 -1.41 -1.70
C ASN A 205 -25.16 -0.63 -1.77
N TRP A 206 -25.19 0.50 -2.49
CA TRP A 206 -26.43 1.27 -2.71
C TRP A 206 -27.44 0.55 -3.61
N GLY A 207 -27.00 -0.37 -4.47
CA GLY A 207 -27.90 -1.19 -5.29
C GLY A 207 -28.55 -2.37 -4.54
N LYS A 208 -28.40 -2.43 -3.22
CA LYS A 208 -28.92 -3.51 -2.35
C LYS A 208 -29.80 -3.01 -1.20
N GLU A 209 -29.97 -1.70 -1.07
CA GLU A 209 -30.94 -1.06 -0.16
C GLU A 209 -32.15 -0.61 -0.98
#